data_AF-A0A8T5NAT8-F1
#
_entry.id   AF-A0A8T5NAT8-F1
#
_cell.length_a   1.000
_cell.length_b   1.000
_cell.length_c   1.000
_cell.angle_alpha   90.00
_cell.angle_beta   90.00
_cell.angle_gamma   90.00
#
_symmetry.space_group_name_H-M   'P 1'
#
loop_
_entity.id
_entity.type
_entity.pdbx_description
1 polymer ?
#
loop_
_entity_poly.entity_id
_entity_poly.type
_entity_poly.pdbx_seq_one_letter_code
_entity_poly.pdbx_strand_id
1 'polypeptide(L)'
;MESIKKKVPVRVIVSIGDKSVRIRTLLSGVIRVGNELVMDDETSGEAYPVKISSIEVGDKRKESAHVDDIKTIWARAIEEVVVKIAISHRETTESIEMRVPGEREYVIGEKIKINSRELKIIRIKIRDGKFKSRKGIAVKASNIKRIYAESGQKEPRRISKGGDRIVIKKRESVWSLKTKKAD
;
A
#
# COMPACT_ATOMS: atom_id res chain seq x y z
N MET A 1 33.43 25.77 -5.21
CA MET A 1 33.80 25.17 -3.91
C MET A 1 32.55 24.46 -3.40
N GLU A 2 32.46 23.15 -3.62
CA GLU A 2 31.29 22.37 -3.22
C GLU A 2 31.37 22.14 -1.71
N SER A 3 30.53 22.85 -0.96
CA SER A 3 30.47 22.72 0.51
C SER A 3 30.23 21.26 0.85
N ILE A 4 31.20 20.61 1.50
CA ILE A 4 31.04 19.26 2.03
C ILE A 4 29.84 19.28 2.96
N LYS A 5 28.74 18.65 2.55
CA LYS A 5 27.53 18.58 3.36
C LYS A 5 27.84 17.71 4.58
N LYS A 6 27.87 18.35 5.77
CA LYS A 6 28.02 17.66 7.05
C LYS A 6 27.00 16.53 7.14
N LYS A 7 27.49 15.31 7.31
CA LYS A 7 26.65 14.13 7.58
C LYS A 7 26.48 13.96 9.08
N VAL A 8 25.25 13.69 9.50
CA VAL A 8 24.86 13.55 10.91
C VAL A 8 24.19 12.19 11.10
N PRO A 9 24.51 11.44 12.16
CA PRO A 9 23.85 10.17 12.43
C PRO A 9 22.41 10.40 12.90
N VAL A 10 21.44 9.97 12.09
CA VAL A 10 20.00 10.11 12.36
C VAL A 10 19.39 8.74 12.61
N ARG A 11 18.48 8.67 13.59
CA ARG A 11 17.66 7.48 13.82
C ARG A 11 16.55 7.39 12.78
N VAL A 12 16.44 6.26 12.11
CA VAL A 12 15.39 5.95 11.13
C VAL A 12 14.66 4.68 11.55
N ILE A 13 13.34 4.71 11.52
CA ILE A 13 12.49 3.52 11.72
C ILE A 13 11.84 3.21 10.38
N VAL A 14 12.18 2.07 9.81
CA VAL A 14 11.67 1.61 8.52
C VAL A 14 10.57 0.56 8.76
N SER A 15 9.34 0.87 8.37
CA SER A 15 8.24 -0.09 8.34
C SER A 15 8.33 -0.97 7.09
N ILE A 16 8.34 -2.28 7.28
CA ILE A 16 8.41 -3.32 6.23
C ILE A 16 7.24 -4.28 6.46
N GLY A 17 6.13 -4.05 5.74
CA GLY A 17 4.92 -4.84 5.95
C GLY A 17 4.39 -4.71 7.38
N ASP A 18 4.41 -5.82 8.12
CA ASP A 18 4.01 -5.97 9.52
C ASP A 18 5.17 -5.80 10.52
N LYS A 19 6.40 -5.64 10.02
CA LYS A 19 7.62 -5.49 10.84
C LYS A 19 8.19 -4.09 10.75
N SER A 20 9.14 -3.79 11.64
CA SER A 20 9.93 -2.56 11.58
C SER A 20 11.39 -2.84 11.90
N VAL A 21 12.30 -2.16 11.18
CA VAL A 21 13.73 -2.17 11.45
C VAL A 21 14.14 -0.77 11.95
N ARG A 22 15.02 -0.71 12.94
CA ARG A 22 15.60 0.54 13.45
C ARG A 22 17.02 0.67 12.94
N ILE A 23 17.28 1.73 12.19
CA ILE A 23 18.56 1.98 11.52
C ILE A 23 19.12 3.30 12.08
N ARG A 24 20.44 3.39 12.20
CA ARG A 24 21.14 4.65 12.45
C ARG A 24 22.05 4.92 11.27
N THR A 25 21.75 5.96 10.50
CA THR A 25 22.45 6.23 9.23
C THR A 25 22.85 7.70 9.12
N LEU A 26 23.87 7.96 8.31
CA LEU A 26 24.47 9.28 8.11
C LEU A 26 23.73 10.05 7.01
N LEU A 27 22.93 11.05 7.39
CA LEU A 27 22.18 11.90 6.45
C LEU A 27 22.72 13.33 6.45
N SER A 28 22.43 14.08 5.38
CA SER A 28 22.80 15.49 5.26
C SER A 28 21.69 16.35 4.66
N GLY A 29 21.66 17.64 5.00
CA GLY A 29 20.73 18.61 4.43
C GLY A 29 19.33 18.57 5.04
N VAL A 30 18.31 18.86 4.21
CA VAL A 30 16.90 18.92 4.64
C VAL A 30 16.16 17.69 4.16
N ILE A 31 15.55 16.96 5.09
CA ILE A 31 14.66 15.83 4.80
C ILE A 31 13.22 16.32 4.78
N ARG A 32 12.42 15.80 3.85
CA ARG A 32 10.99 16.09 3.73
C ARG A 32 10.16 14.81 3.70
N VAL A 33 8.96 14.88 4.26
CA VAL A 33 7.94 13.84 4.08
C VAL A 33 7.69 13.64 2.59
N GLY A 34 7.59 12.38 2.17
CA GLY A 34 7.44 11.99 0.77
C GLY A 34 8.76 11.87 0.00
N ASN A 35 9.91 12.27 0.55
CA ASN A 35 11.19 11.94 -0.08
C ASN A 35 11.38 10.43 -0.17
N GLU A 36 11.94 9.99 -1.29
CA GLU A 36 12.35 8.60 -1.51
C GLU A 36 13.88 8.55 -1.41
N LEU A 37 14.39 7.65 -0.58
CA LEU A 37 15.81 7.52 -0.23
C LEU A 37 16.16 6.04 -0.12
N VAL A 38 17.43 5.71 -0.25
CA VAL A 38 17.96 4.40 0.14
C VAL A 38 18.56 4.53 1.52
N MET A 39 18.13 3.68 2.45
CA MET A 39 18.65 3.62 3.81
C MET A 39 19.60 2.44 3.92
N ASP A 40 20.88 2.73 4.04
CA ASP A 40 21.91 1.73 4.29
C ASP A 40 21.95 1.42 5.79
N ASP A 41 21.75 0.15 6.13
CA ASP A 41 22.00 -0.37 7.46
C ASP A 41 23.40 -0.99 7.51
N GLU A 42 24.37 -0.20 7.97
CA GLU A 42 25.77 -0.62 8.12
C GLU A 42 25.94 -1.85 9.02
N THR A 43 24.95 -2.16 9.88
CA THR A 43 25.03 -3.31 10.80
C THR A 43 24.70 -4.63 10.09
N SER A 44 23.64 -4.64 9.27
CA SER A 44 23.23 -5.83 8.51
C SER A 44 23.86 -5.91 7.13
N GLY A 45 24.38 -4.80 6.59
CA GLY A 45 24.80 -4.68 5.20
C GLY A 45 23.64 -4.59 4.21
N GLU A 46 22.40 -4.47 4.70
CA GLU A 46 21.20 -4.34 3.87
C GLU A 46 20.93 -2.87 3.51
N ALA A 47 20.33 -2.66 2.34
CA ALA A 47 19.90 -1.36 1.87
C ALA A 47 18.39 -1.38 1.60
N TYR A 48 17.67 -0.41 2.15
CA TYR A 48 16.22 -0.33 2.02
C TYR A 48 15.81 0.88 1.19
N PRO A 49 15.22 0.69 -0.01
CA PRO A 49 14.49 1.76 -0.69
C PRO A 49 13.27 2.13 0.15
N VAL A 50 13.22 3.37 0.63
CA VAL A 50 12.14 3.86 1.50
C VAL A 50 11.55 5.17 1.03
N LYS A 51 10.31 5.42 1.48
CA LYS A 51 9.67 6.74 1.42
C LYS A 51 9.46 7.27 2.83
N ILE A 52 9.87 8.51 3.06
CA ILE A 52 9.70 9.20 4.35
C ILE A 52 8.21 9.45 4.58
N SER A 53 7.69 8.98 5.71
CA SER A 53 6.27 9.09 6.08
C SER A 53 6.03 10.09 7.21
N SER A 54 7.03 10.34 8.06
CA SER A 54 6.94 11.33 9.15
C SER A 54 8.33 11.71 9.64
N ILE A 55 8.49 12.95 10.11
CA ILE A 55 9.73 13.46 10.69
C ILE A 55 9.42 14.04 12.07
N GLU A 56 10.14 13.57 13.08
CA GLU A 56 10.02 14.03 14.47
C GLU A 56 11.17 14.97 14.82
N VAL A 57 10.83 16.15 15.35
CA VAL A 57 11.74 17.20 15.82
C VAL A 57 11.30 17.56 17.24
N GLY A 58 12.12 17.21 18.23
CA GLY A 58 11.71 17.26 19.64
C GLY A 58 10.47 16.38 19.88
N ASP A 59 9.37 17.00 20.29
CA ASP A 59 8.09 16.33 20.56
C ASP A 59 7.00 16.66 19.52
N LYS A 60 7.39 17.24 18.38
CA LYS A 60 6.48 17.60 17.29
C LYS A 60 6.83 16.89 16.00
N ARG A 61 5.83 16.71 15.12
CA ARG A 61 6.02 16.25 13.74
C ARG A 61 6.04 17.42 12.78
N LYS A 62 6.95 17.40 11.81
CA LYS A 62 7.10 18.42 10.77
C LYS A 62 7.12 17.78 9.39
N GLU A 63 6.68 18.52 8.38
CA GLU A 63 6.75 18.11 6.98
C GLU A 63 8.20 18.13 6.44
N SER A 64 9.07 18.92 7.06
CA SER A 64 10.50 18.99 6.72
C SER A 64 11.34 19.46 7.90
N ALA A 65 12.59 19.04 7.96
CA ALA A 65 13.56 19.51 8.93
C ALA A 65 15.00 19.34 8.43
N HIS A 66 15.93 20.15 8.96
CA HIS A 66 17.36 19.93 8.77
C HIS A 66 17.80 18.71 9.59
N VAL A 67 18.73 17.90 9.07
CA VAL A 67 19.17 16.66 9.74
C VAL A 67 19.67 16.85 11.17
N ASP A 68 20.27 18.00 11.47
CA ASP A 68 20.74 18.33 12.83
C ASP A 68 19.60 18.45 13.86
N ASP A 69 18.37 18.77 13.41
CA ASP A 69 17.21 18.95 14.29
C ASP A 69 16.36 17.66 14.43
N ILE A 70 16.63 16.64 13.60
CA ILE A 70 15.78 15.46 13.51
C ILE A 70 16.08 14.50 14.66
N LYS A 71 15.05 14.24 15.48
CA LYS A 71 15.08 13.20 16.51
C LYS A 71 14.88 11.82 15.91
N THR A 72 13.90 11.65 15.03
CA THR A 72 13.58 10.36 14.40
C THR A 72 12.89 10.56 13.06
N ILE A 73 13.30 9.77 12.08
CA ILE A 73 12.62 9.64 10.79
C ILE A 73 11.79 8.37 10.82
N TRP A 74 10.54 8.46 10.40
CA TRP A 74 9.72 7.30 10.07
C TRP A 74 9.67 7.17 8.56
N ALA A 75 9.97 5.98 8.09
CA ALA A 75 9.98 5.67 6.67
C ALA A 75 9.29 4.33 6.44
N ARG A 76 8.89 4.08 5.20
CA ARG A 76 8.28 2.82 4.78
C ARG A 76 9.04 2.27 3.59
N ALA A 77 9.34 0.99 3.62
CA ALA A 77 9.91 0.30 2.46
C ALA A 77 8.97 0.40 1.26
N ILE A 78 9.56 0.66 0.09
CA ILE A 78 8.83 0.83 -1.17
C ILE A 78 9.21 -0.21 -2.24
N GLU A 79 10.19 -1.07 -1.99
CA GLU A 79 10.61 -2.09 -2.95
C GLU A 79 9.54 -3.18 -3.17
N GLU A 80 9.07 -3.81 -2.09
CA GLU A 80 7.98 -4.77 -2.10
C GLU A 80 6.88 -4.31 -1.14
N VAL A 81 5.64 -4.24 -1.61
CA VAL A 81 4.53 -3.67 -0.86
C VAL A 81 3.28 -4.53 -0.89
N VAL A 82 2.47 -4.39 0.15
CA VAL A 82 1.14 -5.00 0.22
C VAL A 82 0.10 -4.03 -0.33
N VAL A 83 -0.51 -4.39 -1.45
CA VAL A 83 -1.65 -3.70 -2.05
C VAL A 83 -2.93 -4.36 -1.58
N LYS A 84 -3.80 -3.58 -0.92
CA LYS A 84 -5.14 -4.01 -0.53
C LYS A 84 -6.10 -3.77 -1.68
N ILE A 85 -6.98 -4.72 -1.96
CA ILE A 85 -7.96 -4.63 -3.04
C ILE A 85 -9.34 -4.90 -2.45
N ALA A 86 -10.25 -3.94 -2.60
CA ALA A 86 -11.65 -4.09 -2.29
C ALA A 86 -12.43 -4.40 -3.57
N ILE A 87 -13.05 -5.57 -3.62
CA ILE A 87 -13.81 -6.06 -4.76
C ILE A 87 -15.29 -5.89 -4.43
N SER A 88 -15.98 -5.02 -5.15
CA SER A 88 -17.41 -4.82 -4.98
C SER A 88 -18.21 -5.88 -5.75
N HIS A 89 -19.16 -6.49 -5.05
CA HIS A 89 -20.13 -7.48 -5.53
C HIS A 89 -21.55 -7.02 -5.17
N ARG A 90 -22.13 -6.10 -5.95
CA ARG A 90 -23.44 -5.46 -5.66
C ARG A 90 -23.54 -4.99 -4.19
N GLU A 91 -24.13 -5.81 -3.32
CA GLU A 91 -24.39 -5.53 -1.90
C GLU A 91 -23.21 -5.89 -0.97
N THR A 92 -22.20 -6.63 -1.45
CA THR A 92 -21.09 -7.12 -0.63
C THR A 92 -19.74 -6.62 -1.14
N THR A 93 -18.74 -6.61 -0.28
CA THR A 93 -17.35 -6.26 -0.63
C THR A 93 -16.40 -7.31 -0.09
N GLU A 94 -15.61 -7.93 -0.98
CA GLU A 94 -14.52 -8.83 -0.62
C GLU A 94 -13.22 -8.01 -0.50
N SER A 95 -12.40 -8.27 0.52
CA SER A 95 -11.09 -7.62 0.66
C SER A 95 -10.00 -8.66 0.54
N ILE A 96 -9.05 -8.42 -0.35
CA ILE A 96 -7.87 -9.25 -0.53
C ILE A 96 -6.60 -8.40 -0.44
N GLU A 97 -5.48 -9.04 -0.19
CA GLU A 97 -4.16 -8.40 -0.13
C GLU A 97 -3.21 -9.13 -1.08
N MET A 98 -2.37 -8.37 -1.77
CA MET A 98 -1.35 -8.90 -2.67
C MET A 98 -0.01 -8.24 -2.37
N ARG A 99 1.02 -9.06 -2.28
CA ARG A 99 2.41 -8.62 -2.21
C ARG A 99 2.95 -8.47 -3.62
N VAL A 100 3.43 -7.27 -3.95
CA VAL A 100 3.86 -6.91 -5.31
C VAL A 100 5.08 -5.98 -5.27
N PRO A 101 5.88 -5.93 -6.35
CA PRO A 101 6.89 -4.89 -6.50
C PRO A 101 6.24 -3.51 -6.40
N GLY A 102 6.85 -2.58 -5.66
CA GLY A 102 6.31 -1.25 -5.43
C GLY A 102 6.31 -0.37 -6.67
N GLU A 103 7.21 -0.64 -7.61
CA GLU A 103 7.27 0.01 -8.92
C GLU A 103 6.17 -0.47 -9.87
N ARG A 104 5.50 -1.60 -9.58
CA ARG A 104 4.39 -2.08 -10.41
C ARG A 104 3.30 -1.03 -10.47
N GLU A 105 2.86 -0.69 -11.67
CA GLU A 105 1.76 0.27 -11.85
C GLU A 105 0.41 -0.43 -11.98
N TYR A 106 -0.62 0.29 -11.52
CA TYR A 106 -2.02 -0.08 -11.67
C TYR A 106 -2.77 1.05 -12.35
N VAL A 107 -3.43 0.75 -13.47
CA VAL A 107 -4.11 1.74 -14.30
C VAL A 107 -5.62 1.69 -14.06
N ILE A 108 -6.21 2.85 -13.79
CA ILE A 108 -7.66 2.93 -13.58
C ILE A 108 -8.40 2.66 -14.90
N GLY A 109 -9.38 1.76 -14.85
CA GLY A 109 -10.16 1.32 -16.01
C GLY A 109 -9.66 0.03 -16.63
N GLU A 110 -8.43 -0.38 -16.34
CA GLU A 110 -7.87 -1.65 -16.80
C GLU A 110 -8.31 -2.83 -15.93
N LYS A 111 -8.14 -4.03 -16.48
CA LYS A 111 -8.39 -5.28 -15.79
C LYS A 111 -7.11 -5.81 -15.16
N ILE A 112 -7.21 -6.27 -13.93
CA ILE A 112 -6.17 -7.05 -13.27
C ILE A 112 -6.64 -8.49 -13.12
N LYS A 113 -5.73 -9.42 -13.39
CA LYS A 113 -5.96 -10.84 -13.14
C LYS A 113 -5.49 -11.18 -11.74
N ILE A 114 -6.41 -11.69 -10.92
CA ILE A 114 -6.11 -12.18 -9.58
C ILE A 114 -6.67 -13.58 -9.48
N ASN A 115 -5.77 -14.55 -9.28
CA ASN A 115 -6.11 -15.97 -9.41
C ASN A 115 -6.75 -16.24 -10.80
N SER A 116 -7.97 -16.80 -10.81
CA SER A 116 -8.75 -17.09 -12.02
C SER A 116 -9.81 -16.03 -12.35
N ARG A 117 -9.76 -14.85 -11.72
CA ARG A 117 -10.75 -13.77 -11.92
C ARG A 117 -10.11 -12.56 -12.60
N GLU A 118 -10.84 -11.96 -13.53
CA GLU A 118 -10.53 -10.62 -14.05
C GLU A 118 -11.35 -9.58 -13.28
N LEU A 119 -10.67 -8.60 -12.70
CA LEU A 119 -11.30 -7.52 -11.96
C LEU A 119 -10.96 -6.19 -12.63
N LYS A 120 -11.95 -5.34 -12.84
CA LYS A 120 -11.73 -4.01 -13.42
C LYS A 120 -11.47 -3.00 -12.32
N ILE A 121 -10.38 -2.24 -12.43
CA ILE A 121 -10.05 -1.17 -11.50
C ILE A 121 -10.97 0.02 -11.74
N ILE A 122 -11.68 0.45 -10.69
CA ILE A 122 -12.63 1.55 -10.75
C ILE A 122 -12.05 2.83 -10.15
N ARG A 123 -11.31 2.70 -9.06
CA ARG A 123 -10.63 3.83 -8.42
C ARG A 123 -9.51 3.34 -7.51
N ILE A 124 -8.57 4.23 -7.23
CA ILE A 124 -7.42 3.96 -6.37
C ILE A 124 -7.39 5.01 -5.26
N LYS A 125 -7.32 4.57 -4.00
CA LYS A 125 -7.01 5.45 -2.86
C LYS A 125 -5.50 5.57 -2.73
N ILE A 126 -4.98 6.79 -2.88
CA ILE A 126 -3.57 7.11 -2.63
C ILE A 126 -3.31 7.12 -1.11
N ARG A 127 -2.15 6.60 -0.69
CA ARG A 127 -1.75 6.45 0.73
C ARG A 127 -1.90 7.74 1.50
N ASP A 128 -1.25 8.80 1.01
CA ASP A 128 -1.19 10.12 1.63
C ASP A 128 -1.94 11.17 0.79
N GLY A 129 -3.00 10.73 0.09
CA GLY A 129 -3.68 11.57 -0.88
C GLY A 129 -5.16 11.26 -1.06
N LYS A 130 -5.79 11.94 -2.04
CA LYS A 130 -7.20 11.73 -2.39
C LYS A 130 -7.39 10.46 -3.22
N PHE A 131 -8.64 10.16 -3.53
CA PHE A 131 -8.96 9.13 -4.53
C PHE A 131 -8.59 9.60 -5.93
N LYS A 132 -8.16 8.68 -6.78
CA LYS A 132 -8.12 8.84 -8.22
C LYS A 132 -9.15 7.90 -8.84
N SER A 133 -9.96 8.41 -9.76
CA SER A 133 -11.04 7.68 -10.45
C SER A 133 -11.09 7.91 -11.95
N ARG A 134 -10.33 8.88 -12.48
CA ARG A 134 -10.23 9.10 -13.92
C ARG A 134 -9.54 7.91 -14.58
N LYS A 135 -10.17 7.37 -15.63
CA LYS A 135 -9.60 6.27 -16.43
C LYS A 135 -8.26 6.66 -17.06
N GLY A 136 -7.39 5.68 -17.25
CA GLY A 136 -6.06 5.84 -17.84
C GLY A 136 -5.00 6.39 -16.88
N ILE A 137 -5.36 6.70 -15.63
CA ILE A 137 -4.36 7.12 -14.64
C ILE A 137 -3.65 5.91 -14.06
N ALA A 138 -2.34 5.84 -14.29
CA ALA A 138 -1.42 4.89 -13.66
C ALA A 138 -1.01 5.34 -12.25
N VAL A 139 -0.89 4.39 -11.33
CA VAL A 139 -0.39 4.61 -9.96
C VAL A 139 0.54 3.48 -9.57
N LYS A 140 1.78 3.81 -9.17
CA LYS A 140 2.73 2.86 -8.59
C LYS A 140 2.18 2.22 -7.31
N ALA A 141 2.36 0.90 -7.18
CA ALA A 141 1.89 0.10 -6.05
C ALA A 141 2.36 0.67 -4.71
N SER A 142 3.60 1.18 -4.64
CA SER A 142 4.17 1.80 -3.45
C SER A 142 3.34 2.98 -2.93
N ASN A 143 2.61 3.68 -3.79
CA ASN A 143 1.78 4.83 -3.43
C ASN A 143 0.31 4.47 -3.16
N ILE A 144 -0.08 3.21 -3.36
CA ILE A 144 -1.46 2.75 -3.21
C ILE A 144 -1.76 2.43 -1.73
N LYS A 145 -2.87 2.97 -1.22
CA LYS A 145 -3.50 2.52 0.02
C LYS A 145 -4.41 1.32 -0.23
N ARG A 146 -5.26 1.46 -1.26
CA ARG A 146 -6.26 0.47 -1.63
C ARG A 146 -6.72 0.66 -3.07
N ILE A 147 -6.83 -0.43 -3.82
CA ILE A 147 -7.51 -0.50 -5.11
C ILE A 147 -8.96 -0.86 -4.86
N TYR A 148 -9.86 -0.23 -5.59
CA TYR A 148 -11.28 -0.61 -5.64
C TYR A 148 -11.57 -1.14 -7.02
N ALA A 149 -12.03 -2.38 -7.07
CA ALA A 149 -12.29 -3.10 -8.31
C ALA A 149 -13.70 -3.70 -8.32
N GLU A 150 -14.21 -3.98 -9.50
CA GLU A 150 -15.45 -4.73 -9.70
C GLU A 150 -15.15 -6.02 -10.48
N SER A 151 -15.88 -7.08 -10.16
CA SER A 151 -15.64 -8.40 -10.77
C SER A 151 -16.24 -8.55 -12.18
N GLY A 152 -17.04 -7.59 -12.65
CA GLY A 152 -17.76 -7.68 -13.94
C GLY A 152 -18.77 -8.83 -14.04
N GLN A 153 -18.81 -9.73 -13.05
CA GLN A 153 -19.74 -10.83 -12.95
C GLN A 153 -21.14 -10.27 -12.68
N LYS A 154 -22.02 -10.35 -13.67
CA LYS A 154 -23.46 -10.22 -13.43
C LYS A 154 -23.90 -11.51 -12.75
N GLU A 155 -23.97 -11.54 -11.42
CA GLU A 155 -24.76 -12.58 -10.78
C GLU A 155 -26.18 -12.55 -11.37
N PRO A 156 -26.78 -13.72 -11.70
CA PRO A 156 -28.09 -13.76 -12.33
C PRO A 156 -29.08 -12.88 -11.56
N ARG A 157 -29.93 -12.14 -12.29
CA ARG A 157 -30.98 -11.34 -11.67
C ARG A 157 -31.81 -12.29 -10.78
N ARG A 158 -31.99 -11.97 -9.51
CA ARG A 158 -33.07 -12.59 -8.72
C ARG A 158 -34.37 -12.15 -9.41
N ILE A 159 -34.94 -13.00 -10.24
CA ILE A 159 -36.29 -12.79 -10.76
C ILE A 159 -37.20 -13.08 -9.57
N SER A 160 -37.65 -12.04 -8.86
CA SER A 160 -38.80 -12.19 -7.96
C SER A 160 -40.05 -12.28 -8.82
N LYS A 161 -40.28 -13.45 -9.44
CA LYS A 161 -41.64 -13.81 -9.85
C LYS A 161 -42.38 -14.15 -8.57
N GLY A 162 -43.53 -13.51 -8.38
CA GLY A 162 -44.30 -13.56 -7.15
C GLY A 162 -44.55 -14.98 -6.66
N GLY A 163 -44.60 -15.13 -5.33
CA GLY A 163 -45.09 -16.33 -4.67
C GLY A 163 -44.15 -17.53 -4.72
N ASP A 164 -42.89 -17.38 -4.33
CA ASP A 164 -42.24 -18.29 -3.37
C ASP A 164 -40.80 -17.85 -3.11
N ARG A 165 -40.48 -17.67 -1.82
CA ARG A 165 -39.13 -17.33 -1.38
C ARG A 165 -38.24 -18.57 -1.51
N ILE A 166 -37.66 -18.80 -2.69
CA ILE A 166 -36.54 -19.74 -2.81
C ILE A 166 -35.34 -19.10 -2.11
N VAL A 167 -35.15 -19.43 -0.84
CA VAL A 167 -33.91 -19.18 -0.10
C VAL A 167 -32.86 -20.09 -0.69
N ILE A 168 -32.13 -19.60 -1.70
CA ILE A 168 -30.86 -20.22 -2.08
C ILE A 168 -29.96 -20.06 -0.86
N LYS A 169 -29.79 -21.13 -0.08
CA LYS A 169 -28.78 -21.20 0.98
C LYS A 169 -27.49 -20.65 0.40
N LYS A 170 -26.97 -19.60 1.05
CA LYS A 170 -25.64 -19.04 0.83
C LYS A 170 -24.73 -20.23 0.52
N ARG A 171 -24.36 -20.40 -0.74
CA ARG A 171 -23.27 -21.32 -1.06
C ARG A 171 -22.13 -20.70 -0.28
N GLU A 172 -21.74 -21.35 0.82
CA GLU A 172 -20.52 -20.97 1.52
C GLU A 172 -19.50 -20.85 0.41
N SER A 173 -18.97 -19.64 0.24
CA SER A 173 -17.96 -19.38 -0.76
C SER A 173 -16.93 -20.49 -0.61
N VAL A 174 -16.61 -21.20 -1.70
CA VAL A 174 -15.61 -22.29 -1.71
C VAL A 174 -14.28 -21.85 -1.06
N TRP A 175 -14.06 -20.54 -0.97
CA TRP A 175 -12.97 -19.87 -0.28
C TRP A 175 -13.00 -19.86 1.26
N SER A 176 -14.17 -19.96 1.90
CA SER A 176 -14.29 -20.10 3.37
C SER A 176 -13.84 -21.49 3.86
N LEU A 177 -13.74 -22.47 2.94
CA LEU A 177 -13.34 -23.83 3.26
C LEU A 177 -11.84 -24.06 3.12
N LYS A 178 -11.11 -23.22 2.38
CA LYS A 178 -9.66 -23.39 2.18
C LYS A 178 -8.78 -22.76 3.26
N THR A 179 -9.32 -21.85 4.08
CA THR A 179 -8.60 -21.29 5.24
C THR A 179 -8.79 -22.10 6.53
N LYS A 180 -9.51 -23.23 6.49
CA LYS A 180 -9.84 -24.05 7.66
C LYS A 180 -9.09 -25.39 7.75
N LYS A 181 -7.99 -25.56 7.02
CA LYS A 181 -7.07 -26.69 7.24
C LYS A 181 -5.61 -26.26 7.08
N ALA A 182 -5.00 -25.96 8.22
CA ALA A 182 -3.59 -26.20 8.51
C ALA A 182 -3.45 -26.08 10.04
N ASP A 183 -3.86 -27.14 10.73
CA ASP A 183 -3.22 -27.55 11.99
C ASP A 183 -2.05 -28.47 11.61
#